data_AF-A0A3D5U656-F1
#
_entry.id   AF-A0A3D5U656-F1
#
_cell.length_a   1.000
_cell.length_b   1.000
_cell.length_c   1.000
_cell.angle_alpha   90.00
_cell.angle_beta   90.00
_cell.angle_gamma   90.00
#
_symmetry.space_group_name_H-M   'P 1'
#
loop_
_entity.id
_entity.type
_entity.pdbx_description
1 polymer ?
#
loop_
_entity_poly.entity_id
_entity_poly.type
_entity_poly.pdbx_seq_one_letter_code
_entity_poly.pdbx_strand_id
1 'polypeptide(L)'
;MKNLTPSDICAIILASGKGTRFGIPKSEAMVDGLLFSQMISRSLLETGIRNIVLAKDLETSSMLESLRRSIADIKGVFSHYLIWPVDHPFVHGSTLDILVESAVQIPDCIIKPEYLGRRGHPILIPRNLDIQNPVYETLREILRHSGVGSVIVAVDDPGIMQNVNTLEDLNRFTDKGY
;
A
#
# COMPACT_ATOMS: atom_id res chain seq x y z
N MET A 1 13.84 23.02 7.09
CA MET A 1 13.37 21.62 6.92
C MET A 1 12.54 21.60 5.66
N LYS A 2 12.80 20.64 4.75
CA LYS A 2 11.99 20.51 3.53
C LYS A 2 10.62 19.97 3.96
N ASN A 3 9.52 20.65 3.60
CA ASN A 3 8.19 20.10 3.83
C ASN A 3 8.03 18.85 2.95
N LEU A 4 7.56 17.75 3.52
CA LEU A 4 7.23 16.56 2.77
C LEU A 4 6.17 16.90 1.72
N THR A 5 6.37 16.46 0.49
CA THR A 5 5.40 16.61 -0.60
C THR A 5 5.05 15.23 -1.17
N PRO A 6 3.95 15.10 -1.94
CA PRO A 6 3.66 13.86 -2.67
C PRO A 6 4.82 13.37 -3.55
N SER A 7 5.71 14.27 -3.99
CA SER A 7 6.89 13.92 -4.79
C SER A 7 8.00 13.24 -4.00
N ASP A 8 8.02 13.40 -2.68
CA ASP A 8 8.97 12.75 -1.76
C ASP A 8 8.51 11.34 -1.34
N ILE A 9 7.34 10.90 -1.80
CA ILE A 9 6.77 9.58 -1.54
C ILE A 9 7.00 8.68 -2.75
N CYS A 10 7.46 7.46 -2.51
CA CYS A 10 7.44 6.40 -3.49
C CYS A 10 6.40 5.34 -3.09
N ALA A 11 5.37 5.18 -3.90
CA ALA A 11 4.33 4.19 -3.70
C ALA A 11 4.77 2.84 -4.28
N ILE A 12 4.60 1.78 -3.50
CA ILE A 12 4.91 0.41 -3.86
C ILE A 12 3.61 -0.40 -3.84
N ILE A 13 3.13 -0.76 -5.02
CA ILE A 13 1.95 -1.60 -5.21
C ILE A 13 2.41 -3.05 -5.19
N LEU A 14 2.04 -3.81 -4.15
CA LEU A 14 2.46 -5.20 -3.96
C LEU A 14 1.48 -6.14 -4.66
N ALA A 15 1.89 -6.73 -5.79
CA ALA A 15 1.06 -7.58 -6.65
C ALA A 15 1.59 -9.00 -6.90
N SER A 16 2.74 -9.37 -6.33
CA SER A 16 3.41 -10.67 -6.55
C SER A 16 2.88 -11.85 -5.72
N GLY A 17 1.71 -11.73 -5.08
CA GLY A 17 1.12 -12.82 -4.30
C GLY A 17 0.63 -13.96 -5.20
N LYS A 18 0.99 -15.21 -4.90
CA LYS A 18 0.44 -16.40 -5.58
C LYS A 18 -1.08 -16.42 -5.39
N GLY A 19 -1.83 -16.05 -6.41
CA GLY A 19 -3.30 -15.95 -6.43
C GLY A 19 -4.03 -17.28 -6.35
N THR A 20 -3.63 -18.16 -5.43
CA THR A 20 -4.10 -19.56 -5.33
C THR A 20 -5.59 -19.69 -5.00
N ARG A 21 -6.26 -18.60 -4.62
CA ARG A 21 -7.71 -18.57 -4.33
C ARG A 21 -8.57 -18.10 -5.51
N PHE A 22 -7.96 -17.47 -6.52
CA PHE A 22 -8.69 -16.85 -7.64
C PHE A 22 -8.73 -17.72 -8.90
N GLY A 23 -7.93 -18.79 -8.99
CA GLY A 23 -7.71 -19.52 -10.25
C GLY A 23 -7.03 -18.68 -11.35
N ILE A 24 -6.79 -17.38 -11.09
CA ILE A 24 -6.19 -16.35 -11.94
C ILE A 24 -5.14 -15.61 -11.07
N PRO A 25 -3.99 -15.21 -11.62
CA PRO A 25 -3.02 -14.39 -10.88
C PRO A 25 -3.65 -13.10 -10.33
N LYS A 26 -3.35 -12.72 -9.07
CA LYS A 26 -3.87 -11.45 -8.46
C LYS A 26 -3.51 -10.21 -9.29
N SER A 27 -2.40 -10.27 -10.03
CA SER A 27 -1.94 -9.24 -10.97
C SER A 27 -2.84 -9.06 -12.20
N GLU A 28 -3.81 -9.95 -12.41
CA GLU A 28 -4.76 -9.97 -13.52
C GLU A 28 -6.22 -9.76 -13.05
N ALA A 29 -6.45 -9.54 -11.75
CA ALA A 29 -7.78 -9.26 -11.21
C ALA A 29 -8.31 -7.90 -11.71
N MET A 30 -9.54 -7.89 -12.22
CA MET A 30 -10.20 -6.72 -12.81
C MET A 30 -11.61 -6.50 -12.26
N VAL A 31 -12.01 -5.24 -12.12
CA VAL A 31 -13.40 -4.80 -11.95
C VAL A 31 -13.73 -3.84 -13.07
N ASP A 32 -14.87 -4.05 -13.74
CA ASP A 32 -15.35 -3.23 -14.85
C ASP A 32 -14.30 -2.98 -15.95
N GLY A 33 -13.47 -3.99 -16.22
CA GLY A 33 -12.41 -3.95 -17.24
C GLY A 33 -11.13 -3.22 -16.83
N LEU A 34 -11.01 -2.77 -15.59
CA LEU A 34 -9.80 -2.14 -15.04
C LEU A 34 -9.07 -3.09 -14.09
N LEU A 35 -7.75 -3.20 -14.25
CA LEU A 35 -6.91 -3.92 -13.28
C LEU A 35 -6.88 -3.18 -11.94
N PHE A 36 -6.83 -3.92 -10.83
CA PHE A 36 -6.64 -3.30 -9.51
C PHE A 36 -5.40 -2.43 -9.40
N SER A 37 -4.30 -2.85 -10.02
CA SER A 37 -3.08 -2.05 -10.09
C SER A 37 -3.27 -0.73 -10.85
N GLN A 38 -4.15 -0.71 -11.86
CA GLN A 38 -4.48 0.50 -12.62
C GLN A 38 -5.37 1.44 -11.79
N MET A 39 -6.36 0.89 -11.07
CA MET A 39 -7.20 1.67 -10.15
C MET A 39 -6.35 2.36 -9.07
N ILE A 40 -5.48 1.58 -8.41
CA ILE A 40 -4.55 2.10 -7.41
C ILE A 40 -3.62 3.16 -8.02
N SER A 41 -3.06 2.90 -9.21
CA SER A 41 -2.19 3.88 -9.88
C SER A 41 -2.90 5.18 -10.23
N ARG A 42 -4.18 5.14 -10.64
CA ARG A 42 -4.98 6.35 -10.88
C ARG A 42 -5.16 7.16 -9.61
N SER A 43 -5.57 6.52 -8.52
CA SER A 43 -5.73 7.16 -7.21
C SER A 43 -4.43 7.81 -6.70
N LEU A 44 -3.29 7.14 -6.89
CA LEU A 44 -1.97 7.71 -6.57
C LEU A 44 -1.63 8.94 -7.42
N LEU A 45 -1.91 8.90 -8.72
CA LEU A 45 -1.63 10.01 -9.63
C LEU A 45 -2.52 11.23 -9.35
N GLU A 46 -3.80 11.01 -9.02
CA GLU A 46 -4.76 12.05 -8.65
C GLU A 46 -4.33 12.80 -7.38
N THR A 47 -3.70 12.11 -6.44
CA THR A 47 -3.11 12.70 -5.22
C THR A 47 -1.69 13.24 -5.41
N GLY A 48 -1.18 13.23 -6.64
CA GLY A 48 0.12 13.79 -7.01
C GLY A 48 1.32 12.89 -6.71
N ILE A 49 1.11 11.66 -6.22
CA ILE A 49 2.16 10.65 -6.01
C ILE A 49 2.51 10.03 -7.37
N ARG A 50 3.62 10.47 -7.96
CA ARG A 50 4.04 10.07 -9.31
C ARG A 50 5.08 8.96 -9.34
N ASN A 51 5.78 8.72 -8.23
CA ASN A 51 6.79 7.67 -8.13
C ASN A 51 6.12 6.37 -7.71
N ILE A 52 5.72 5.56 -8.69
CA ILE A 52 4.95 4.34 -8.48
C ILE A 52 5.78 3.14 -8.94
N VAL A 53 5.99 2.19 -8.02
CA VAL A 53 6.61 0.89 -8.28
C VAL A 53 5.54 -0.17 -8.21
N LEU A 54 5.30 -0.87 -9.32
CA LEU A 54 4.45 -2.05 -9.34
C LEU A 54 5.31 -3.29 -9.13
N ALA A 55 5.24 -3.88 -7.94
CA ALA A 55 5.88 -5.14 -7.61
C ALA A 55 5.04 -6.30 -8.14
N LYS A 56 5.15 -6.55 -9.44
CA LYS A 56 4.45 -7.61 -10.18
C LYS A 56 5.45 -8.64 -10.69
N ASP A 57 5.00 -9.89 -10.85
CA ASP A 57 5.76 -11.02 -11.41
C ASP A 57 7.10 -11.30 -10.70
N LEU A 58 7.21 -10.92 -9.42
CA LEU A 58 8.39 -11.25 -8.61
C LEU A 58 8.23 -12.67 -8.06
N GLU A 59 9.07 -13.58 -8.54
CA GLU A 59 9.26 -14.89 -7.91
C GLU A 59 9.84 -14.68 -6.51
N THR A 60 8.97 -14.69 -5.50
CA THR A 60 9.32 -14.49 -4.10
C THR A 60 8.49 -15.41 -3.21
N SER A 61 9.03 -15.74 -2.05
CA SER A 61 8.40 -16.60 -1.05
C SER A 61 7.40 -15.85 -0.16
N SER A 62 7.50 -14.53 -0.07
CA SER A 62 6.67 -13.70 0.80
C SER A 62 6.45 -12.27 0.28
N MET A 63 5.42 -11.61 0.84
CA MET A 63 5.16 -10.19 0.60
C MET A 63 6.34 -9.31 1.04
N LEU A 64 7.00 -9.66 2.14
CA LEU A 64 8.17 -8.90 2.63
C LEU A 64 9.35 -9.02 1.66
N GLU A 65 9.58 -10.19 1.09
CA GLU A 65 10.63 -10.37 0.09
C GLU A 65 10.35 -9.58 -1.20
N SER A 66 9.10 -9.58 -1.67
CA SER A 66 8.66 -8.68 -2.76
C SER A 66 8.96 -7.22 -2.45
N LEU A 67 8.60 -6.76 -1.24
CA LEU A 67 8.87 -5.40 -0.79
C LEU A 67 10.38 -5.09 -0.74
N ARG A 68 11.19 -6.00 -0.19
CA ARG A 68 12.65 -5.85 -0.11
C ARG A 68 13.27 -5.69 -1.49
N ARG A 69 12.88 -6.53 -2.46
CA ARG A 69 13.33 -6.45 -3.85
C ARG A 69 12.91 -5.12 -4.49
N SER A 70 11.64 -4.74 -4.35
CA SER A 70 11.15 -3.46 -4.87
C SER A 70 11.92 -2.27 -4.30
N ILE A 71 12.18 -2.23 -2.99
CA ILE A 71 12.94 -1.15 -2.37
C ILE A 71 14.40 -1.11 -2.87
N ALA A 72 15.03 -2.27 -3.07
CA ALA A 72 16.40 -2.35 -3.59
C ALA A 72 16.52 -1.81 -5.02
N ASP A 73 15.47 -1.96 -5.83
CA ASP A 73 15.45 -1.52 -7.24
C ASP A 73 15.02 -0.04 -7.42
N ILE A 74 14.52 0.62 -6.37
CA ILE A 74 14.10 2.02 -6.43
C ILE A 74 15.29 2.94 -6.71
N LYS A 75 15.21 3.64 -7.85
CA LYS A 75 16.15 4.72 -8.19
C LYS A 75 15.63 6.03 -7.62
N GLY A 76 16.40 6.64 -6.72
CA GLY A 76 16.08 7.95 -6.14
C GLY A 76 16.16 7.98 -4.62
N VAL A 77 15.95 9.18 -4.08
CA VAL A 77 15.93 9.44 -2.63
C VAL A 77 14.53 9.92 -2.29
N PHE A 78 13.78 9.08 -1.60
CA PHE A 78 12.43 9.36 -1.11
C PHE A 78 12.48 9.53 0.41
N SER A 79 11.52 10.23 0.99
CA SER A 79 11.41 10.36 2.44
C SER A 79 10.57 9.22 3.02
N HIS A 80 9.58 8.75 2.26
CA HIS A 80 8.62 7.74 2.70
C HIS A 80 8.32 6.73 1.58
N TYR A 81 7.94 5.54 2.01
CA TYR A 81 7.33 4.55 1.14
C TYR A 81 5.85 4.39 1.50
N LEU A 82 4.99 4.45 0.49
CA LEU A 82 3.58 4.09 0.63
C LEU A 82 3.42 2.63 0.21
N ILE A 83 2.98 1.77 1.12
CA ILE A 83 2.85 0.33 0.87
C ILE A 83 1.37 0.00 0.67
N TRP A 84 1.03 -0.45 -0.54
CA TRP A 84 -0.34 -0.72 -0.94
C TRP A 84 -0.47 -2.13 -1.54
N PRO A 85 -1.09 -3.09 -0.82
CA PRO A 85 -1.42 -4.39 -1.38
C PRO A 85 -2.42 -4.25 -2.54
N VAL A 86 -2.17 -4.92 -3.66
CA VAL A 86 -3.00 -4.79 -4.87
C VAL A 86 -4.45 -5.26 -4.67
N ASP A 87 -4.71 -6.08 -3.65
CA ASP A 87 -6.04 -6.58 -3.33
C ASP A 87 -6.90 -5.59 -2.54
N HIS A 88 -6.42 -4.38 -2.24
CA HIS A 88 -7.22 -3.28 -1.67
C HIS A 88 -7.46 -2.15 -2.71
N PRO A 89 -8.16 -2.39 -3.83
CA PRO A 89 -8.26 -1.42 -4.92
C PRO A 89 -9.21 -0.24 -4.65
N PHE A 90 -10.08 -0.34 -3.64
CA PHE A 90 -11.20 0.60 -3.43
C PHE A 90 -10.94 1.68 -2.38
N VAL A 91 -9.69 1.89 -1.98
CA VAL A 91 -9.35 2.99 -1.06
C VAL A 91 -9.60 4.33 -1.76
N HIS A 92 -10.32 5.22 -1.10
CA HIS A 92 -10.67 6.54 -1.61
C HIS A 92 -9.43 7.45 -1.71
N GLY A 93 -9.39 8.33 -2.72
CA GLY A 93 -8.30 9.32 -2.86
C GLY A 93 -8.16 10.24 -1.65
N SER A 94 -9.28 10.63 -1.02
CA SER A 94 -9.28 11.44 0.21
C SER A 94 -8.56 10.77 1.38
N THR A 95 -8.55 9.44 1.45
CA THR A 95 -7.77 8.69 2.45
C THR A 95 -6.29 8.89 2.22
N LEU A 96 -5.82 8.91 0.96
CA LEU A 96 -4.42 9.18 0.66
C LEU A 96 -4.02 10.59 1.07
N ASP A 97 -4.86 11.59 0.79
CA ASP A 97 -4.60 12.98 1.18
C ASP A 97 -4.42 13.10 2.70
N ILE A 98 -5.32 12.49 3.48
CA ILE A 98 -5.26 12.45 4.94
C ILE A 98 -3.98 11.78 5.44
N LEU A 99 -3.58 10.64 4.84
CA LEU A 99 -2.38 9.91 5.24
C LEU A 99 -1.10 10.68 4.89
N VAL A 100 -1.07 11.35 3.73
CA VAL A 100 0.05 12.20 3.30
C VAL A 100 0.18 13.40 4.22
N GLU A 101 -0.92 14.09 4.51
CA GLU A 101 -0.94 15.22 5.45
C GLU A 101 -0.44 14.80 6.83
N SER A 102 -0.88 13.63 7.32
CA SER A 102 -0.39 13.07 8.57
C SER A 102 1.13 12.83 8.52
N ALA A 103 1.65 12.23 7.45
CA ALA A 103 3.09 12.03 7.29
C ALA A 103 3.89 13.34 7.23
N VAL A 104 3.30 14.43 6.73
CA VAL A 104 3.93 15.77 6.77
C VAL A 104 4.06 16.28 8.21
N GLN A 105 3.04 16.10 9.03
CA GLN A 105 3.02 16.59 10.41
C GLN A 105 3.92 15.78 11.35
N ILE A 106 4.05 14.48 11.10
CA ILE A 106 4.78 13.53 11.94
C ILE A 106 5.67 12.61 11.08
N PRO A 107 6.72 13.15 10.44
CA PRO A 107 7.50 12.46 9.42
C PRO A 107 8.26 11.23 9.93
N ASP A 108 8.54 11.17 11.24
CA ASP A 108 9.25 10.07 11.88
C ASP A 108 8.32 8.96 12.41
N CYS A 109 7.05 8.94 11.98
CA CYS A 109 6.07 7.94 12.40
C CYS A 109 5.57 7.09 11.23
N ILE A 110 5.19 5.86 11.54
CA ILE A 110 4.45 4.97 10.65
C ILE A 110 2.97 5.37 10.69
N ILE A 111 2.41 5.73 9.54
CA ILE A 111 1.03 6.17 9.42
C ILE A 111 0.17 4.99 8.95
N LYS A 112 -0.93 4.72 9.67
CA LYS A 112 -1.88 3.64 9.36
C LYS A 112 -3.31 4.17 9.39
N PRO A 113 -4.12 3.93 8.34
CA PRO A 113 -5.52 4.30 8.36
C PRO A 113 -6.30 3.36 9.28
N GLU A 114 -7.37 3.88 9.88
CA GLU A 114 -8.34 3.13 10.67
C GLU A 114 -9.77 3.55 10.36
N TYR A 115 -10.63 2.56 10.13
CA TYR A 115 -12.06 2.73 9.90
C TYR A 115 -12.81 1.88 10.92
N LEU A 116 -13.65 2.52 11.74
CA LEU A 116 -14.44 1.88 12.81
C LEU A 116 -13.61 0.96 13.72
N GLY A 117 -12.44 1.43 14.16
CA GLY A 117 -11.55 0.70 15.08
C GLY A 117 -10.73 -0.42 14.43
N ARG A 118 -10.77 -0.54 13.09
CA ARG A 118 -10.01 -1.54 12.34
C ARG A 118 -8.98 -0.88 11.42
N ARG A 119 -7.72 -1.26 11.59
CA ARG A 119 -6.59 -0.75 10.81
C ARG A 119 -6.48 -1.44 9.46
N GLY A 120 -6.17 -0.67 8.42
CA GLY A 120 -6.13 -1.15 7.03
C GLY A 120 -4.92 -0.69 6.22
N HIS A 121 -5.11 -0.63 4.91
CA HIS A 121 -4.13 -0.21 3.91
C HIS A 121 -4.65 0.97 3.07
N PRO A 122 -3.78 1.75 2.41
CA PRO A 122 -2.32 1.66 2.42
C PRO A 122 -1.71 2.16 3.72
N ILE A 123 -0.45 1.83 3.97
CA ILE A 123 0.32 2.40 5.07
C ILE A 123 1.46 3.26 4.54
N LEU A 124 1.85 4.28 5.28
CA LEU A 124 3.00 5.14 4.98
C LEU A 124 4.10 4.88 6.01
N ILE A 125 5.30 4.57 5.52
CA ILE A 125 6.44 4.20 6.35
C ILE A 125 7.62 5.15 6.06
N PRO A 126 8.32 5.65 7.10
CA PRO A 126 9.54 6.41 6.90
C PRO A 126 10.63 5.57 6.23
N ARG A 127 11.45 6.18 5.36
CA ARG A 127 12.53 5.46 4.64
C ARG A 127 13.60 4.88 5.56
N ASN A 128 13.83 5.47 6.73
CA ASN A 128 14.88 5.05 7.66
C ASN A 128 14.61 3.70 8.35
N LEU A 129 13.46 3.06 8.09
CA LEU A 129 13.17 1.72 8.56
C LEU A 129 14.09 0.69 7.89
N ASP A 130 14.67 -0.19 8.70
CA ASP A 130 15.51 -1.30 8.22
C ASP A 130 14.65 -2.45 7.67
N ILE A 131 14.05 -2.24 6.50
CA ILE A 131 13.23 -3.25 5.81
C ILE A 131 14.05 -4.46 5.37
N GLN A 132 15.36 -4.28 5.20
CA GLN A 132 16.28 -5.32 4.74
C GLN A 132 16.77 -6.23 5.88
N ASN A 133 16.41 -5.93 7.13
CA ASN A 133 16.82 -6.71 8.29
C ASN A 133 16.42 -8.20 8.14
N PRO A 134 17.38 -9.12 8.02
CA PRO A 134 17.08 -10.52 7.71
C PRO A 134 16.48 -11.30 8.88
N VAL A 135 16.51 -10.74 10.10
CA VAL A 135 15.96 -11.39 11.31
C VAL A 135 14.44 -11.52 11.25
N TYR A 136 13.77 -10.60 10.54
CA TYR A 136 12.31 -10.55 10.51
C TYR A 136 11.72 -11.18 9.25
N GLU A 137 10.64 -11.94 9.44
CA GLU A 137 9.94 -12.66 8.37
C GLU A 137 8.77 -11.85 7.81
N THR A 138 8.24 -10.91 8.60
CA THR A 138 7.10 -10.08 8.19
C THR A 138 7.35 -8.58 8.36
N LEU A 139 6.73 -7.76 7.50
CA LEU A 139 6.76 -6.30 7.65
C LEU A 139 6.22 -5.87 9.01
N ARG A 140 5.21 -6.58 9.54
CA ARG A 140 4.65 -6.32 10.86
C ARG A 140 5.69 -6.39 11.97
N GLU A 141 6.58 -7.37 11.92
CA GLU A 141 7.67 -7.50 12.91
C GLU A 141 8.70 -6.39 12.77
N ILE A 142 9.08 -6.03 11.55
CA ILE A 142 9.99 -4.89 11.31
C ILE A 142 9.41 -3.63 11.93
N LEU A 143 8.16 -3.30 11.60
CA LEU A 143 7.49 -2.12 12.14
C LEU A 143 7.42 -2.16 13.67
N ARG A 144 7.12 -3.33 14.27
CA ARG A 144 7.02 -3.50 15.72
C ARG A 144 8.35 -3.29 16.45
N HIS A 145 9.46 -3.78 15.90
CA HIS A 145 10.77 -3.74 16.57
C HIS A 145 11.68 -2.61 16.07
N SER A 146 11.20 -1.77 15.16
CA SER A 146 11.96 -0.64 14.62
C SER A 146 12.25 0.47 15.63
N GLY A 147 11.49 0.54 16.73
CA GLY A 147 11.50 1.69 17.64
C GLY A 147 10.83 2.94 17.07
N VAL A 148 10.34 2.90 15.83
CA VAL A 148 9.61 3.99 15.17
C VAL A 148 8.17 4.03 15.69
N GLY A 149 7.71 5.22 16.06
CA GLY A 149 6.33 5.43 16.51
C GLY A 149 5.32 5.08 15.42
N SER A 150 4.09 4.74 15.80
CA SER A 150 3.00 4.54 14.84
C SER A 150 1.83 5.42 15.21
N VAL A 151 1.29 6.13 14.22
CA VAL A 151 0.09 6.94 14.36
C VAL A 151 -1.03 6.32 13.55
N ILE A 152 -2.17 6.23 14.21
CA ILE A 152 -3.41 5.71 13.65
C ILE A 152 -4.23 6.92 13.24
N VAL A 153 -4.62 6.94 11.97
CA VAL A 153 -5.37 8.05 11.39
C VAL A 153 -6.77 7.55 11.10
N ALA A 154 -7.75 8.10 11.80
CA ALA A 154 -9.15 7.78 11.56
C ALA A 154 -9.56 8.32 10.17
N VAL A 155 -10.20 7.47 9.38
CA VAL A 155 -10.71 7.80 8.05
C VAL A 155 -12.13 7.27 7.90
N ASP A 156 -12.96 7.92 7.10
CA ASP A 156 -14.31 7.45 6.74
C ASP A 156 -14.25 6.71 5.40
N ASP A 157 -13.54 5.58 5.40
CA ASP A 157 -13.26 4.81 4.19
C ASP A 157 -13.23 3.31 4.50
N PRO A 158 -14.30 2.55 4.16
CA PRO A 158 -14.29 1.10 4.31
C PRO A 158 -13.31 0.40 3.37
N GLY A 159 -12.90 1.06 2.27
CA GLY A 159 -11.97 0.56 1.25
C GLY A 159 -10.63 0.14 1.84
N ILE A 160 -10.18 0.76 2.94
CA ILE A 160 -8.93 0.40 3.62
C ILE A 160 -8.93 -1.05 4.14
N MET A 161 -10.12 -1.62 4.39
CA MET A 161 -10.32 -2.97 4.91
C MET A 161 -10.81 -3.95 3.84
N GLN A 162 -11.23 -3.46 2.68
CA GLN A 162 -11.87 -4.25 1.63
C GLN A 162 -10.82 -4.92 0.75
N ASN A 163 -10.42 -6.12 1.14
CA ASN A 163 -9.52 -6.96 0.35
C ASN A 163 -10.31 -7.87 -0.61
N VAL A 164 -10.02 -7.83 -1.90
CA VAL A 164 -10.66 -8.69 -2.91
C VAL A 164 -9.80 -9.93 -3.14
N ASN A 165 -10.23 -11.08 -2.59
CA ASN A 165 -9.46 -12.33 -2.64
C ASN A 165 -10.21 -13.50 -3.27
N THR A 166 -11.50 -13.35 -3.55
CA THR A 166 -12.37 -14.35 -4.17
C THR A 166 -13.27 -13.73 -5.24
N LEU A 167 -13.85 -14.57 -6.10
CA LEU A 167 -14.90 -14.11 -7.05
C LEU A 167 -16.14 -13.58 -6.33
N GLU A 168 -16.47 -14.11 -5.16
CA GLU A 168 -17.57 -13.57 -4.35
C GLU A 168 -17.27 -12.15 -3.88
N ASP A 169 -16.04 -11.88 -3.45
CA ASP A 169 -15.62 -10.52 -3.11
C ASP A 169 -15.77 -9.60 -4.33
N LEU A 170 -15.35 -10.06 -5.50
CA LEU A 170 -15.44 -9.30 -6.76
C LEU A 170 -16.88 -8.91 -7.10
N ASN A 171 -17.80 -9.88 -7.05
CA ASN A 171 -19.20 -9.67 -7.39
C ASN A 171 -19.87 -8.61 -6.50
N ARG A 172 -19.45 -8.50 -5.24
CA ARG A 172 -19.96 -7.46 -4.31
C ARG A 172 -19.64 -6.04 -4.78
N PHE A 173 -18.63 -5.85 -5.63
CA PHE A 173 -18.22 -4.55 -6.14
C PHE A 173 -18.74 -4.25 -7.54
N THR A 174 -18.87 -5.27 -8.41
CA THR A 174 -19.50 -5.11 -9.74
C THR A 174 -21.00 -4.82 -9.63
N ASP A 175 -21.69 -5.43 -8.67
CA ASP A 175 -23.15 -5.24 -8.51
C ASP A 175 -23.53 -3.89 -7.87
N LYS A 176 -22.54 -3.18 -7.29
CA LYS A 176 -22.76 -1.93 -6.55
C LYS A 176 -22.40 -0.66 -7.32
N GLY A 177 -21.89 -0.76 -8.54
CA GLY A 177 -21.52 0.39 -9.37
C GLY A 177 -20.47 1.28 -8.70
N TYR A 178 -19.32 0.70 -8.37
CA TYR A 178 -18.15 1.42 -7.86
C TYR A 178 -17.43 2.21 -8.96
#